data_AF-A0A6G0P3I8-F1
#
_entry.id   AF-A0A6G0P3I8-F1
#
_cell.length_a   1.000
_cell.length_b   1.000
_cell.length_c   1.000
_cell.angle_alpha   90.00
_cell.angle_beta   90.00
_cell.angle_gamma   90.00
#
_symmetry.space_group_name_H-M   'P 1'
#
loop_
_entity.id
_entity.type
_entity.pdbx_description
1 polymer ?
#
loop_
_entity_poly.entity_id
_entity_poly.type
_entity_poly.pdbx_seq_one_letter_code
_entity_poly.pdbx_strand_id
1 'polypeptide(L)'
;MAQYREAMEYLKQVARCVKNRDFKSPAALDLLTNDADRADSGASGTQSGIEIVDQALELVGKSALGDDTVNTLMLKMFAANVNTVVVDTSVAGNVMNGFMPVESMQKICTGVTKEQILIPVICGKNHWCSIMMDLMTKDVCIYDPMNSSYGVNLRPIADKLAMMVPNAAPRRYRVRAYHSDLGVQVDSYNCGVYMLLAFELFAGAENISQLSRKELQYLRYRYLCMCLN
;
A
#
# COMPACT_ATOMS: atom_id res chain seq x y z
N MET A 1 5.05 -10.93 -26.62
CA MET A 1 6.26 -10.30 -27.22
C MET A 1 6.02 -8.84 -27.64
N ALA A 2 4.91 -8.48 -28.29
CA ALA A 2 4.61 -7.09 -28.69
C ALA A 2 4.40 -6.14 -27.49
N GLN A 3 3.57 -6.52 -26.52
CA GLN A 3 3.33 -5.74 -25.29
C GLN A 3 4.58 -5.45 -24.44
N TYR A 4 5.58 -6.35 -24.49
CA TYR A 4 6.85 -6.15 -23.77
C TYR A 4 7.72 -5.08 -24.43
N ARG A 5 7.68 -4.97 -25.76
CA ARG A 5 8.44 -3.97 -26.51
C ARG A 5 7.87 -2.57 -26.31
N GLU A 6 6.55 -2.46 -26.26
CA GLU A 6 5.83 -1.20 -26.05
C GLU A 6 6.04 -0.67 -24.62
N ALA A 7 5.95 -1.55 -23.61
CA ALA A 7 6.25 -1.20 -22.22
C ALA A 7 7.72 -0.74 -22.04
N MET A 8 8.67 -1.39 -22.72
CA MET A 8 10.08 -1.01 -22.66
C MET A 8 10.36 0.34 -23.33
N GLU A 9 9.63 0.68 -24.38
CA GLU A 9 9.80 1.97 -25.05
C GLU A 9 9.17 3.12 -24.26
N TYR A 10 8.04 2.86 -23.62
CA TYR A 10 7.43 3.77 -22.64
C TYR A 10 8.36 4.05 -21.46
N LEU A 11 8.98 3.00 -20.88
CA LEU A 11 9.96 3.13 -19.80
C LEU A 11 11.16 4.00 -20.18
N LYS A 12 11.66 3.88 -21.42
CA LYS A 12 12.73 4.75 -21.92
C LYS A 12 12.28 6.20 -22.06
N GLN A 13 11.02 6.42 -22.45
CA GLN A 13 10.46 7.76 -22.60
C GLN A 13 10.28 8.44 -21.24
N VAL A 14 9.68 7.76 -20.27
CA VAL A 14 9.54 8.25 -18.89
C VAL A 14 10.91 8.53 -18.26
N ALA A 15 11.86 7.61 -18.40
CA ALA A 15 13.23 7.81 -17.90
C ALA A 15 13.93 9.02 -18.54
N ARG A 16 13.64 9.32 -19.82
CA ARG A 16 14.18 10.48 -20.53
C ARG A 16 13.55 11.80 -20.04
N CYS A 17 12.25 11.82 -19.76
CA CYS A 17 11.55 12.97 -19.18
C CYS A 17 12.09 13.29 -17.77
N VAL A 18 12.21 12.27 -16.92
CA VAL A 18 12.76 12.41 -15.55
C VAL A 18 14.21 12.91 -15.59
N LYS A 19 15.05 12.35 -16.47
CA LYS A 19 16.47 12.74 -16.59
C LYS A 19 16.68 14.19 -17.04
N ASN A 20 15.79 14.69 -17.88
CA ASN A 20 15.94 16.02 -18.48
C ASN A 20 15.13 17.11 -17.74
N ARG A 21 14.40 16.77 -16.67
CA ARG A 21 13.42 17.63 -16.00
C ARG A 21 12.44 18.29 -16.99
N ASP A 22 12.17 17.60 -18.08
CA ASP A 22 11.31 18.09 -19.16
C ASP A 22 9.98 17.34 -19.06
N PHE A 23 9.05 17.92 -18.31
CA PHE A 23 7.70 17.42 -18.10
C PHE A 23 6.71 17.98 -19.12
N LYS A 24 7.17 18.28 -20.35
CA LYS A 24 6.25 18.47 -21.46
C LYS A 24 5.60 17.12 -21.76
N SER A 25 4.35 17.02 -21.30
CA SER A 25 3.39 15.92 -21.46
C SER A 25 3.73 14.94 -22.60
N PRO A 26 4.00 13.66 -22.29
CA PRO A 26 3.88 12.60 -23.28
C PRO A 26 2.40 12.50 -23.69
N ALA A 27 2.14 12.55 -25.00
CA ALA A 27 0.82 12.55 -25.66
C ALA A 27 -0.14 11.38 -25.32
N ALA A 28 0.13 10.60 -24.28
CA ALA A 28 -0.79 9.59 -23.74
C ALA A 28 -1.82 10.18 -22.75
N LEU A 29 -1.66 11.43 -22.30
CA LEU A 29 -2.70 12.11 -21.50
C LEU A 29 -3.90 12.61 -22.34
N ASP A 30 -3.76 12.70 -23.66
CA ASP A 30 -4.86 13.09 -24.57
C ASP A 30 -5.91 11.98 -24.77
N LEU A 31 -5.62 10.75 -24.33
CA LEU A 31 -6.62 9.69 -24.26
C LEU A 31 -7.55 9.84 -23.03
N LEU A 32 -7.25 10.76 -22.10
CA LEU A 32 -8.01 10.97 -20.86
C LEU A 32 -8.86 12.25 -20.86
N THR A 33 -8.81 13.10 -21.91
CA THR A 33 -9.57 14.36 -21.95
C THR A 33 -10.88 14.30 -22.75
N ASN A 34 -11.19 13.19 -23.43
CA ASN A 34 -12.41 13.09 -24.25
C ASN A 34 -13.71 12.84 -23.47
N ASP A 35 -13.68 12.73 -22.14
CA ASP A 35 -14.89 12.65 -21.31
C ASP A 35 -15.07 13.87 -20.38
N ALA A 36 -14.26 14.93 -20.53
CA ALA A 36 -14.31 16.11 -19.67
C ALA A 36 -15.13 17.29 -20.22
N ASP A 37 -15.95 17.10 -21.25
CA ASP A 37 -16.92 18.12 -21.68
C ASP A 37 -18.28 17.90 -21.02
N ARG A 38 -18.36 18.28 -19.73
CA ARG A 38 -19.51 19.02 -19.15
C ARG A 38 -19.25 19.40 -17.68
N ALA A 39 -18.87 20.68 -17.50
CA ALA A 39 -19.18 21.60 -16.39
C ALA A 39 -18.87 21.15 -14.94
N ASP A 40 -18.33 21.93 -14.00
CA ASP A 40 -18.00 23.35 -13.89
C ASP A 40 -17.16 23.52 -12.59
N SER A 41 -16.36 24.59 -12.56
CA SER A 41 -15.76 25.31 -11.43
C SER A 41 -14.94 24.62 -10.32
N GLY A 42 -13.69 25.09 -10.16
CA GLY A 42 -12.99 25.12 -8.88
C GLY A 42 -11.50 24.77 -8.96
N ALA A 43 -10.64 25.71 -8.57
CA ALA A 43 -9.19 25.55 -8.55
C ALA A 43 -8.72 24.33 -7.71
N SER A 44 -8.32 23.25 -8.37
CA SER A 44 -7.68 22.07 -7.73
C SER A 44 -6.52 21.45 -8.52
N GLY A 45 -6.19 21.96 -9.72
CA GLY A 45 -5.34 21.27 -10.68
C GLY A 45 -3.83 21.24 -10.39
N THR A 46 -3.31 21.99 -9.42
CA THR A 46 -1.86 22.08 -9.14
C THR A 46 -1.38 21.16 -8.02
N GLN A 47 -2.23 20.82 -7.05
CA GLN A 47 -1.86 19.98 -5.90
C GLN A 47 -1.69 18.51 -6.32
N SER A 48 -2.65 18.00 -7.10
CA SER A 48 -2.66 16.62 -7.58
C SER A 48 -1.49 16.30 -8.52
N GLY A 49 -1.07 17.27 -9.33
CA GLY A 49 0.07 17.10 -10.24
C GLY A 49 1.41 16.95 -9.53
N ILE A 50 1.61 17.63 -8.40
CA ILE A 50 2.84 17.54 -7.59
C ILE A 50 2.88 16.20 -6.84
N GLU A 51 1.75 15.80 -6.24
CA GLU A 51 1.62 14.51 -5.54
C GLU A 51 1.95 13.34 -6.48
N ILE A 52 1.44 13.34 -7.71
CA ILE A 52 1.74 12.31 -8.71
C ILE A 52 3.24 12.25 -9.06
N VAL A 53 3.91 13.39 -9.15
CA VAL A 53 5.36 13.45 -9.46
C VAL A 53 6.18 12.85 -8.32
N ASP A 54 5.85 13.17 -7.06
CA ASP A 54 6.56 12.63 -5.90
C ASP A 54 6.38 11.12 -5.78
N GLN A 55 5.14 10.62 -5.93
CA GLN A 55 4.86 9.18 -5.98
C GLN A 55 5.66 8.48 -7.09
N ALA A 56 5.72 9.09 -8.27
CA ALA A 56 6.49 8.55 -9.39
C ALA A 56 8.00 8.50 -9.09
N LEU A 57 8.54 9.54 -8.45
CA LEU A 57 9.94 9.58 -8.04
C LEU A 57 10.27 8.50 -7.01
N GLU A 58 9.39 8.24 -6.04
CA GLU A 58 9.58 7.18 -5.06
C GLU A 58 9.64 5.79 -5.70
N LEU A 59 8.70 5.52 -6.61
CA LEU A 59 8.55 4.23 -7.29
C LEU A 59 9.68 3.97 -8.30
N VAL A 60 10.25 5.01 -8.92
CA VAL A 60 11.41 4.91 -9.81
C VAL A 60 12.74 4.96 -9.04
N GLY A 61 12.82 5.74 -7.97
CA GLY A 61 14.05 6.22 -7.35
C GLY A 61 14.74 5.32 -6.34
N LYS A 62 14.27 4.07 -6.14
CA LYS A 62 14.71 3.20 -5.04
C LYS A 62 14.63 3.89 -3.65
N SER A 63 13.65 4.77 -3.48
CA SER A 63 13.30 5.38 -2.19
C SER A 63 12.24 4.55 -1.49
N ALA A 64 12.19 4.56 -0.15
CA ALA A 64 11.03 4.03 0.55
C ALA A 64 9.74 4.73 0.07
N LEU A 65 8.62 4.02 0.07
CA LEU A 65 7.33 4.62 -0.29
C LEU A 65 6.89 5.59 0.81
N GLY A 66 6.32 6.72 0.42
CA GLY A 66 5.68 7.69 1.31
C GLY A 66 4.22 7.31 1.63
N ASP A 67 3.65 8.01 2.61
CA ASP A 67 2.28 7.82 3.06
C ASP A 67 1.26 7.98 1.92
N ASP A 68 1.42 9.01 1.09
CA ASP A 68 0.51 9.30 -0.03
C ASP A 68 0.56 8.24 -1.13
N THR A 69 1.76 7.73 -1.44
CA THR A 69 1.95 6.61 -2.37
C THR A 69 1.23 5.36 -1.86
N VAL A 70 1.42 5.03 -0.57
CA VAL A 70 0.76 3.88 0.04
C VAL A 70 -0.76 4.04 0.03
N ASN A 71 -1.30 5.17 0.47
CA ASN A 71 -2.75 5.41 0.48
C ASN A 71 -3.36 5.33 -0.93
N THR A 72 -2.71 5.94 -1.91
CA THR A 72 -3.14 5.90 -3.33
C THR A 72 -3.21 4.47 -3.83
N LEU A 73 -2.17 3.67 -3.59
CA LEU A 73 -2.11 2.27 -4.03
C LEU A 73 -3.13 1.41 -3.29
N MET A 74 -3.28 1.59 -1.97
CA MET A 74 -4.27 0.87 -1.17
C MET A 74 -5.69 1.08 -1.71
N LEU A 75 -6.05 2.33 -2.03
CA LEU A 75 -7.34 2.64 -2.64
C LEU A 75 -7.51 1.98 -4.00
N LYS A 76 -6.52 2.13 -4.90
CA LYS A 76 -6.60 1.56 -6.26
C LYS A 76 -6.66 0.03 -6.26
N MET A 77 -5.98 -0.62 -5.33
CA MET A 77 -5.87 -2.08 -5.27
C MET A 77 -7.07 -2.73 -4.59
N PHE A 78 -7.65 -2.08 -3.57
CA PHE A 78 -8.59 -2.75 -2.67
C PHE A 78 -9.93 -2.04 -2.50
N ALA A 79 -10.09 -0.75 -2.84
CA ALA A 79 -11.34 -0.03 -2.54
C ALA A 79 -12.57 -0.60 -3.27
N ALA A 80 -12.38 -1.23 -4.43
CA ALA A 80 -13.46 -1.89 -5.17
C ALA A 80 -13.89 -3.23 -4.54
N ASN A 81 -13.08 -3.82 -3.66
CA ASN A 81 -13.38 -5.08 -3.01
C ASN A 81 -14.16 -4.85 -1.71
N VAL A 82 -15.46 -5.14 -1.75
CA VAL A 82 -16.38 -5.00 -0.61
C VAL A 82 -16.02 -5.87 0.60
N ASN A 83 -15.16 -6.87 0.42
CA ASN A 83 -14.68 -7.72 1.52
C ASN A 83 -13.41 -7.18 2.17
N THR A 84 -12.87 -6.05 1.72
CA THR A 84 -11.66 -5.45 2.31
C THR A 84 -11.94 -4.06 2.85
N VAL A 85 -11.35 -3.76 4.01
CA VAL A 85 -11.31 -2.43 4.61
C VAL A 85 -9.86 -1.98 4.63
N VAL A 86 -9.55 -0.93 3.87
CA VAL A 86 -8.22 -0.30 3.89
C VAL A 86 -8.18 0.82 4.93
N VAL A 87 -7.11 0.84 5.73
CA VAL A 87 -6.89 1.89 6.72
C VAL A 87 -5.89 2.89 6.18
N ASP A 88 -6.25 4.17 6.26
CA ASP A 88 -5.38 5.28 5.88
C ASP A 88 -4.16 5.38 6.82
N THR A 89 -2.99 5.65 6.24
CA THR A 89 -1.72 5.76 6.98
C THR A 89 -1.73 6.87 8.02
N SER A 90 -2.53 7.94 7.85
CA SER A 90 -2.65 9.01 8.85
C SER A 90 -3.34 8.53 10.13
N VAL A 91 -4.25 7.55 10.04
CA VAL A 91 -4.93 6.98 11.20
C VAL A 91 -3.99 6.00 11.91
N ALA A 92 -3.40 5.08 11.16
CA ALA A 92 -2.49 4.08 11.72
C ALA A 92 -1.20 4.70 12.25
N GLY A 93 -0.57 5.60 11.49
CA GLY A 93 0.70 6.24 11.85
C GLY A 93 0.64 7.03 13.15
N ASN A 94 -0.47 7.73 13.43
CA ASN A 94 -0.63 8.45 14.69
C ASN A 94 -0.67 7.52 15.90
N VAL A 95 -1.31 6.37 15.79
CA VAL A 95 -1.36 5.36 16.85
C VAL A 95 -0.01 4.68 17.04
N MET A 96 0.62 4.28 15.94
CA MET A 96 1.85 3.49 15.95
C MET A 96 3.05 4.29 16.46
N ASN A 97 3.04 5.62 16.27
CA ASN A 97 4.03 6.54 16.83
C ASN A 97 3.66 7.08 18.22
N GLY A 98 2.59 6.59 18.85
CA GLY A 98 2.18 6.95 20.21
C GLY A 98 1.57 8.36 20.34
N PHE A 99 1.23 9.02 19.24
CA PHE A 99 0.54 10.32 19.27
C PHE A 99 -0.94 10.17 19.65
N MET A 100 -1.53 9.00 19.35
CA MET A 100 -2.92 8.69 19.65
C MET A 100 -3.06 7.31 20.33
N PRO A 101 -4.05 7.13 21.21
CA PRO A 101 -4.37 5.81 21.77
C PRO A 101 -4.92 4.87 20.69
N VAL A 102 -4.71 3.55 20.84
CA VAL A 102 -5.21 2.53 19.88
C VAL A 102 -6.73 2.59 19.73
N GLU A 103 -7.41 2.97 20.80
CA GLU A 103 -8.85 3.15 20.91
C GLU A 103 -9.39 4.22 19.92
N SER A 104 -8.53 5.12 19.42
CA SER A 104 -8.89 6.05 18.35
C SER A 104 -9.24 5.36 17.02
N MET A 105 -8.78 4.12 16.81
CA MET A 105 -9.10 3.29 15.64
C MET A 105 -10.45 2.57 15.75
N GLN A 106 -11.22 2.78 16.83
CA GLN A 106 -12.47 2.07 17.05
C GLN A 106 -13.50 2.25 15.94
N LYS A 107 -13.49 3.40 15.24
CA LYS A 107 -14.37 3.64 14.10
C LYS A 107 -14.14 2.65 12.95
N ILE A 108 -12.88 2.23 12.71
CA ILE A 108 -12.54 1.23 11.70
C ILE A 108 -13.13 -0.14 12.06
N CYS A 109 -13.26 -0.42 13.35
CA CYS A 109 -13.78 -1.69 13.87
C CYS A 109 -15.31 -1.69 13.98
N THR A 110 -15.99 -0.58 13.73
CA THR A 110 -17.45 -0.49 13.83
C THR A 110 -18.09 -0.95 12.52
N GLY A 111 -19.08 -1.85 12.60
CA GLY A 111 -19.87 -2.28 11.43
C GLY A 111 -19.23 -3.38 10.57
N VAL A 112 -17.93 -3.66 10.75
CA VAL A 112 -17.24 -4.78 10.11
C VAL A 112 -17.62 -6.10 10.79
N THR A 113 -17.82 -7.15 10.00
CA THR A 113 -18.25 -8.47 10.48
C THR A 113 -17.49 -9.62 9.85
N LYS A 114 -17.10 -9.51 8.58
CA LYS A 114 -16.54 -10.61 7.77
C LYS A 114 -15.37 -10.17 6.89
N GLU A 115 -15.09 -8.88 6.88
CA GLU A 115 -14.10 -8.25 6.01
C GLU A 115 -12.68 -8.61 6.44
N GLN A 116 -11.75 -8.38 5.53
CA GLN A 116 -10.33 -8.32 5.82
C GLN A 116 -9.93 -6.87 6.03
N ILE A 117 -9.32 -6.54 7.17
CA ILE A 117 -8.86 -5.20 7.49
C ILE A 117 -7.36 -5.13 7.22
N LEU A 118 -6.95 -4.21 6.35
CA LEU A 118 -5.57 -4.02 5.90
C LEU A 118 -5.02 -2.71 6.48
N ILE A 119 -4.08 -2.82 7.41
CA ILE A 119 -3.55 -1.69 8.17
C ILE A 119 -2.06 -1.50 7.83
N PRO A 120 -1.70 -0.51 6.99
CA PRO A 120 -0.31 -0.15 6.75
C PRO A 120 0.27 0.52 8.00
N VAL A 121 1.48 0.14 8.38
CA VAL A 121 2.13 0.65 9.58
C VAL A 121 3.52 1.18 9.27
N ILE A 122 3.73 2.47 9.49
CA ILE A 122 5.05 3.09 9.40
C ILE A 122 5.74 3.10 10.78
N CYS A 123 6.74 2.24 10.93
CA CYS A 123 7.60 2.18 12.10
C CYS A 123 8.83 3.06 11.91
N GLY A 124 9.21 3.82 12.96
CA GLY A 124 10.44 4.64 12.93
C GLY A 124 10.46 5.73 11.85
N LYS A 125 9.29 6.06 11.27
CA LYS A 125 9.10 6.99 10.15
C LYS A 125 9.71 6.56 8.80
N ASN A 126 10.18 5.32 8.66
CA ASN A 126 10.84 4.87 7.43
C ASN A 126 10.73 3.37 7.13
N HIS A 127 10.10 2.58 8.01
CA HIS A 127 9.98 1.13 7.83
C HIS A 127 8.51 0.72 7.77
N TRP A 128 8.09 0.19 6.62
CA TRP A 128 6.73 -0.30 6.43
C TRP A 128 6.58 -1.73 6.94
N CYS A 129 5.61 -1.91 7.83
CA CYS A 129 5.07 -3.18 8.31
C CYS A 129 3.55 -3.19 8.07
N SER A 130 2.88 -4.28 8.42
CA SER A 130 1.42 -4.29 8.43
C SER A 130 0.80 -5.10 9.56
N ILE A 131 -0.44 -4.73 9.86
CA ILE A 131 -1.38 -5.57 10.59
C ILE A 131 -2.51 -5.91 9.61
N MET A 132 -2.79 -7.20 9.45
CA MET A 132 -3.81 -7.74 8.57
C MET A 132 -4.77 -8.57 9.41
N MET A 133 -6.05 -8.22 9.41
CA MET A 133 -7.07 -8.91 10.20
C MET A 133 -8.03 -9.60 9.27
N ASP A 134 -8.32 -10.87 9.49
CA ASP A 134 -9.39 -11.60 8.81
C ASP A 134 -10.47 -11.92 9.85
N LEU A 135 -11.61 -11.26 9.72
CA LEU A 135 -12.71 -11.38 10.68
C LEU A 135 -13.47 -12.72 10.54
N MET A 136 -13.40 -13.35 9.37
CA MET A 136 -14.02 -14.67 9.14
C MET A 136 -13.21 -15.78 9.78
N THR A 137 -11.90 -15.81 9.55
CA THR A 137 -11.00 -16.83 10.13
C THR A 137 -10.55 -16.48 11.55
N LYS A 138 -10.81 -15.25 11.99
CA LYS A 138 -10.40 -14.69 13.28
C LYS A 138 -8.89 -14.70 13.47
N ASP A 139 -8.14 -14.47 12.40
CA ASP A 139 -6.70 -14.34 12.42
C ASP A 139 -6.30 -12.87 12.36
N VAL A 140 -5.31 -12.49 13.17
CA VAL A 140 -4.62 -11.20 13.07
C VAL A 140 -3.14 -11.49 12.81
N CYS A 141 -2.69 -11.03 11.66
CA CYS A 141 -1.38 -11.31 11.12
C CYS A 141 -0.53 -10.04 11.11
N ILE A 142 0.64 -10.10 11.72
CA ILE A 142 1.62 -9.01 11.71
C ILE A 142 2.69 -9.37 10.69
N TYR A 143 2.89 -8.52 9.69
CA TYR A 143 3.92 -8.73 8.70
C TYR A 143 5.00 -7.65 8.79
N ASP A 144 6.24 -8.10 8.93
CA ASP A 144 7.43 -7.26 8.93
C ASP A 144 8.38 -7.79 7.84
N PRO A 145 8.49 -7.10 6.68
CA PRO A 145 9.34 -7.52 5.58
C PRO A 145 10.81 -7.76 5.95
N MET A 146 11.32 -7.07 6.97
CA MET A 146 12.72 -7.12 7.36
C MET A 146 12.96 -8.02 8.59
N ASN A 147 11.91 -8.67 9.11
CA ASN A 147 11.95 -9.44 10.36
C ASN A 147 12.67 -8.67 11.48
N SER A 148 12.34 -7.38 11.61
CA SER A 148 12.97 -6.46 12.53
C SER A 148 12.41 -6.61 13.95
N SER A 149 12.96 -5.86 14.89
CA SER A 149 12.42 -5.79 16.26
C SER A 149 11.06 -5.08 16.34
N TYR A 150 10.62 -4.37 15.29
CA TYR A 150 9.34 -3.67 15.29
C TYR A 150 8.15 -4.63 15.41
N GLY A 151 8.23 -5.84 14.86
CA GLY A 151 7.16 -6.84 14.97
C GLY A 151 6.75 -7.14 16.42
N VAL A 152 7.69 -7.06 17.37
CA VAL A 152 7.40 -7.24 18.82
C VAL A 152 6.53 -6.10 19.35
N ASN A 153 6.77 -4.87 18.90
CA ASN A 153 6.03 -3.68 19.34
C ASN A 153 4.64 -3.59 18.69
N LEU A 154 4.44 -4.19 17.52
CA LEU A 154 3.13 -4.24 16.85
C LEU A 154 2.17 -5.21 17.51
N ARG A 155 2.68 -6.24 18.21
CA ARG A 155 1.83 -7.30 18.79
C ARG A 155 0.84 -6.79 19.84
N PRO A 156 1.22 -5.96 20.83
CA PRO A 156 0.26 -5.38 21.77
C PRO A 156 -0.82 -4.53 21.09
N ILE A 157 -0.48 -3.85 19.99
CA ILE A 157 -1.43 -3.03 19.23
C ILE A 157 -2.42 -3.92 18.48
N ALA A 158 -1.93 -4.98 17.84
CA ALA A 158 -2.75 -6.01 17.20
C ALA A 158 -3.70 -6.71 18.20
N ASP A 159 -3.22 -7.03 19.40
CA ASP A 159 -4.04 -7.59 20.48
C ASP A 159 -5.17 -6.63 20.89
N LYS A 160 -4.89 -5.33 20.98
CA LYS A 160 -5.92 -4.31 21.26
C LYS A 160 -6.94 -4.19 20.12
N LEU A 161 -6.49 -4.14 18.87
CA LEU A 161 -7.37 -4.10 17.69
C LEU A 161 -8.30 -5.32 17.65
N ALA A 162 -7.77 -6.51 17.94
CA ALA A 162 -8.54 -7.75 18.06
C ALA A 162 -9.66 -7.71 19.11
N MET A 163 -9.51 -6.89 20.16
CA MET A 163 -10.55 -6.70 21.18
C MET A 163 -11.61 -5.67 20.78
N MET A 164 -11.34 -4.81 19.80
CA MET A 164 -12.26 -3.76 19.35
C MET A 164 -13.22 -4.20 18.25
N VAL A 165 -12.91 -5.28 17.53
CA VAL A 165 -13.77 -5.81 16.46
C VAL A 165 -14.97 -6.61 17.02
N PRO A 166 -16.11 -6.64 16.32
CA PRO A 166 -17.30 -7.35 16.80
C PRO A 166 -17.07 -8.85 16.98
N ASN A 167 -17.84 -9.47 17.88
CA ASN A 167 -17.79 -10.92 18.16
C ASN A 167 -16.40 -11.45 18.58
N ALA A 168 -15.62 -10.63 19.30
CA ALA A 168 -14.34 -11.03 19.93
C ALA A 168 -14.48 -12.20 20.95
N ALA A 169 -15.71 -12.53 21.38
CA ALA A 169 -16.06 -13.69 22.20
C ALA A 169 -17.01 -14.65 21.46
N PRO A 170 -17.01 -15.97 21.72
CA PRO A 170 -16.16 -16.70 22.67
C PRO A 170 -14.82 -17.20 22.10
N ARG A 171 -14.63 -17.18 20.76
CA ARG A 171 -13.34 -17.45 20.12
C ARG A 171 -12.56 -16.15 19.98
N ARG A 172 -11.50 -16.01 20.78
CA ARG A 172 -10.53 -14.90 20.68
C ARG A 172 -9.82 -14.96 19.33
N TYR A 173 -9.56 -13.80 18.76
CA TYR A 173 -8.72 -13.68 17.58
C TYR A 173 -7.30 -14.19 17.88
N ARG A 174 -6.71 -14.88 16.92
CA ARG A 174 -5.33 -15.38 17.02
C ARG A 174 -4.37 -14.35 16.44
N VAL A 175 -3.61 -13.69 17.30
CA VAL A 175 -2.54 -12.77 16.89
C VAL A 175 -1.23 -13.53 16.66
N ARG A 176 -0.69 -13.46 15.44
CA ARG A 176 0.53 -14.16 15.02
C ARG A 176 1.33 -13.37 13.98
N ALA A 177 2.58 -13.75 13.78
CA ALA A 177 3.35 -13.29 12.63
C ALA A 177 2.75 -13.87 11.33
N TYR A 178 2.70 -13.05 10.29
CA TYR A 178 2.36 -13.47 8.94
C TYR A 178 3.58 -14.16 8.33
N HIS A 179 3.40 -15.42 7.97
CA HIS A 179 4.43 -16.20 7.28
C HIS A 179 4.04 -16.26 5.81
N SER A 180 4.86 -15.67 4.95
CA SER A 180 4.73 -15.71 3.50
C SER A 180 6.00 -16.27 2.88
N ASP A 181 5.88 -16.75 1.64
CA ASP A 181 7.03 -17.23 0.88
C ASP A 181 7.79 -16.09 0.18
N LEU A 182 7.47 -14.83 0.47
CA LEU A 182 8.09 -13.65 -0.14
C LEU A 182 9.59 -13.51 0.20
N GLY A 183 10.02 -14.14 1.31
CA GLY A 183 11.36 -14.01 1.86
C GLY A 183 11.52 -12.76 2.73
N VAL A 184 12.74 -12.59 3.27
CA VAL A 184 13.11 -11.40 4.05
C VAL A 184 13.72 -10.36 3.12
N GLN A 185 13.22 -9.14 3.19
CA GLN A 185 13.81 -8.01 2.50
C GLN A 185 15.22 -7.73 3.03
N VAL A 186 16.17 -7.59 2.10
CA VAL A 186 17.59 -7.32 2.41
C VAL A 186 18.09 -5.95 1.92
N ASP A 187 17.28 -5.21 1.17
CA ASP A 187 17.57 -3.82 0.79
C ASP A 187 16.90 -2.81 1.73
N SER A 188 17.16 -1.51 1.53
CA SER A 188 16.70 -0.45 2.44
C SER A 188 15.44 0.29 1.99
N TYR A 189 14.77 -0.15 0.91
CA TYR A 189 13.75 0.70 0.26
C TYR A 189 12.51 -0.04 -0.26
N ASN A 190 12.49 -1.38 -0.22
CA ASN A 190 11.35 -2.15 -0.71
C ASN A 190 10.34 -2.55 0.37
N CYS A 191 10.47 -2.12 1.62
CA CYS A 191 9.54 -2.52 2.71
C CYS A 191 8.08 -2.23 2.35
N GLY A 192 7.79 -1.06 1.76
CA GLY A 192 6.45 -0.74 1.26
C GLY A 192 5.98 -1.67 0.13
N VAL A 193 6.88 -2.08 -0.76
CA VAL A 193 6.57 -3.02 -1.86
C VAL A 193 6.24 -4.41 -1.32
N TYR A 194 7.03 -4.92 -0.37
CA TYR A 194 6.76 -6.20 0.29
C TYR A 194 5.45 -6.13 1.09
N MET A 195 5.18 -5.02 1.78
CA MET A 195 3.95 -4.80 2.53
C MET A 195 2.72 -4.83 1.61
N LEU A 196 2.72 -4.07 0.52
CA LEU A 196 1.63 -4.05 -0.45
C LEU A 196 1.38 -5.43 -1.06
N LEU A 197 2.45 -6.16 -1.39
CA LEU A 197 2.31 -7.51 -1.91
C LEU A 197 1.76 -8.50 -0.86
N ALA A 198 2.16 -8.37 0.40
CA ALA A 198 1.57 -9.17 1.48
C ALA A 198 0.07 -8.90 1.64
N PHE A 199 -0.39 -7.66 1.45
CA PHE A 199 -1.82 -7.36 1.39
C PHE A 199 -2.52 -8.05 0.23
N GLU A 200 -1.93 -8.06 -0.97
CA GLU A 200 -2.49 -8.78 -2.12
C GLU A 200 -2.64 -10.28 -1.82
N LEU A 201 -1.59 -10.91 -1.28
CA LEU A 201 -1.62 -12.33 -0.90
C LEU A 201 -2.65 -12.60 0.19
N PHE A 202 -2.74 -11.74 1.20
CA PHE A 202 -3.73 -11.85 2.25
C PHE A 202 -5.16 -11.69 1.71
N ALA A 203 -5.35 -10.83 0.71
CA ALA A 203 -6.60 -10.61 -0.01
C ALA A 203 -6.95 -11.71 -1.02
N GLY A 204 -6.14 -12.78 -1.11
CA GLY A 204 -6.40 -13.95 -1.94
C GLY A 204 -5.80 -13.90 -3.35
N ALA A 205 -4.84 -13.01 -3.61
CA ALA A 205 -4.04 -13.08 -4.83
C ALA A 205 -3.25 -14.40 -4.90
N GLU A 206 -2.84 -14.78 -6.11
CA GLU A 206 -2.02 -15.96 -6.32
C GLU A 206 -0.69 -15.87 -5.57
N ASN A 207 -0.29 -16.98 -4.95
CA ASN A 207 0.97 -17.06 -4.21
C ASN A 207 2.17 -16.80 -5.11
N ILE A 208 3.03 -15.90 -4.65
CA ILE A 208 4.34 -15.63 -5.23
C ILE A 208 5.38 -15.97 -4.16
N SER A 209 6.47 -16.62 -4.56
CA SER A 209 7.54 -17.03 -3.66
C SER A 209 8.89 -16.47 -4.14
N GLN A 210 9.75 -16.11 -3.19
CA GLN A 210 11.15 -15.74 -3.40
C GLN A 210 11.36 -14.61 -4.42
N LEU A 211 11.02 -13.38 -4.02
CA LEU A 211 11.12 -12.22 -4.89
C LEU A 211 12.57 -11.94 -5.31
N SER A 212 12.84 -12.07 -6.59
CA SER A 212 14.07 -11.59 -7.21
C SER A 212 14.10 -10.06 -7.30
N ARG A 213 15.30 -9.51 -7.46
CA ARG A 213 15.49 -8.06 -7.72
C ARG A 213 14.70 -7.58 -8.95
N LYS A 214 14.54 -8.44 -9.96
CA LYS A 214 13.82 -8.11 -11.20
C LYS A 214 12.31 -8.05 -10.96
N GLU A 215 11.77 -8.97 -10.16
CA GLU A 215 10.35 -8.95 -9.78
C GLU A 215 10.03 -7.74 -8.91
N LEU A 216 10.91 -7.35 -7.98
CA LEU A 216 10.74 -6.12 -7.20
C LEU A 216 10.71 -4.86 -8.09
N GLN A 217 11.54 -4.81 -9.14
CA GLN A 217 11.50 -3.72 -10.12
C GLN A 217 10.21 -3.72 -10.93
N TYR A 218 9.73 -4.90 -11.32
CA TYR A 218 8.44 -5.04 -12.01
C TYR A 218 7.28 -4.60 -11.11
N LEU A 219 7.25 -4.98 -9.84
CA LEU A 219 6.22 -4.59 -8.88
C LEU A 219 6.19 -3.07 -8.70
N ARG A 220 7.36 -2.42 -8.53
CA ARG A 220 7.46 -0.96 -8.49
C ARG A 220 6.90 -0.30 -9.74
N TYR A 221 7.20 -0.85 -10.92
CA TYR A 221 6.64 -0.35 -12.16
C TYR A 221 5.12 -0.54 -12.24
N ARG A 222 4.61 -1.69 -11.81
CA ARG A 222 3.16 -1.95 -11.75
C ARG A 222 2.45 -0.93 -10.86
N TYR A 223 3.01 -0.66 -9.67
CA TYR A 223 2.48 0.35 -8.77
C TYR A 223 2.59 1.76 -9.34
N LEU A 224 3.67 2.08 -10.06
CA LEU A 224 3.78 3.36 -10.78
C LEU A 224 2.64 3.52 -11.79
N CYS A 225 2.37 2.49 -12.59
CA CYS A 225 1.25 2.53 -13.54
C CYS A 225 -0.10 2.72 -12.84
N MET A 226 -0.30 2.16 -11.64
CA MET A 226 -1.51 2.41 -10.87
C MET A 226 -1.60 3.88 -10.43
N CYS A 227 -0.52 4.48 -9.93
CA CYS A 227 -0.54 5.90 -9.53
C CYS A 227 -0.83 6.86 -10.69
N LEU A 228 -0.43 6.50 -11.93
CA LEU A 228 -0.59 7.35 -13.11
C LEU A 228 -1.94 7.23 -13.83
N ASN A 229 -2.66 6.13 -13.61
CA ASN A 229 -3.96 5.82 -14.25
C ASN A 229 -5.11 6.14 -13.32
#